data_AF-A0A2V9LXY8-F1
#
_entry.id   AF-A0A2V9LXY8-F1
#
_cell.length_a   1.000
_cell.length_b   1.000
_cell.length_c   1.000
_cell.angle_alpha   90.00
_cell.angle_beta   90.00
_cell.angle_gamma   90.00
#
_symmetry.space_group_name_H-M   'P 1'
#
loop_
_entity.id
_entity.type
_entity.pdbx_description
1 polymer ?
#
loop_
_entity_poly.entity_id
_entity_poly.type
_entity_poly.pdbx_seq_one_letter_code
_entity_poly.pdbx_strand_id
1 'polypeptide(L)' 'MNLKTGQYIRHSKYGTGTIVERNEERTTVEFDTAGVRKFVTSLASFEIAEGEAPIKKKRSSKRRVKAPAAQV' A
#
# COMPACT_ATOMS: atom_id res chain seq x y z
N MET A 1 15.84 -6.59 8.66
CA MET A 1 15.33 -6.14 7.35
C MET A 1 14.35 -5.00 7.57
N ASN A 2 14.73 -3.77 7.25
CA ASN A 2 13.94 -2.56 7.53
C ASN A 2 12.95 -2.29 6.39
N LEU A 3 11.86 -3.05 6.33
CA LEU A 3 10.69 -2.73 5.49
C LEU A 3 10.13 -1.34 5.82
N LYS A 4 9.85 -0.53 4.80
CA LYS A 4 9.29 0.82 4.95
C LYS A 4 7.87 0.88 4.39
N THR A 5 7.08 1.84 4.85
CA THR A 5 5.82 2.20 4.19
C THR A 5 6.09 2.62 2.74
N GLY A 6 5.23 2.18 1.82
CA GLY A 6 5.41 2.33 0.38
C GLY A 6 6.30 1.25 -0.26
N GLN A 7 6.89 0.35 0.53
CA GLN A 7 7.71 -0.73 -0.03
C GLN A 7 6.82 -1.78 -0.70
N TYR A 8 7.25 -2.20 -1.89
CA TYR A 8 6.63 -3.32 -2.59
C TYR A 8 7.26 -4.63 -2.14
N ILE A 9 6.39 -5.58 -1.81
CA ILE A 9 6.75 -6.86 -1.23
C ILE A 9 5.97 -7.99 -1.89
N ARG A 10 6.49 -9.21 -1.78
CA ARG A 10 5.82 -10.44 -2.15
C ARG A 10 5.63 -11.32 -0.92
N HIS A 11 4.46 -11.91 -0.81
CA HIS A 11 4.11 -12.89 0.21
C HIS A 11 3.67 -14.18 -0.48
N SER A 12 4.15 -15.33 0.01
CA SER A 12 3.92 -16.64 -0.62
C SER A 12 2.43 -16.99 -0.79
N LYS A 13 1.63 -16.70 0.24
CA LYS A 13 0.18 -17.01 0.25
C LYS A 13 -0.70 -16.01 -0.50
N TYR A 14 -0.26 -14.75 -0.58
CA TYR A 14 -1.13 -13.64 -0.98
C TYR A 14 -0.64 -12.91 -2.23
N GLY A 15 0.55 -13.27 -2.73
CA GLY A 15 1.14 -12.63 -3.89
C GLY A 15 1.79 -11.30 -3.53
N THR A 16 1.80 -10.39 -4.48
CA THR A 16 2.47 -9.09 -4.35
C THR A 16 1.57 -8.03 -3.74
N GLY A 17 2.17 -7.13 -2.96
CA GLY A 17 1.46 -6.07 -2.27
C GLY A 17 2.38 -4.94 -1.84
N THR A 18 1.77 -3.84 -1.42
CA THR A 18 2.46 -2.64 -0.96
C THR A 18 2.21 -2.43 0.52
N ILE A 19 3.27 -2.16 1.29
CA ILE A 19 3.14 -1.81 2.70
C ILE A 19 2.50 -0.42 2.77
N VAL A 20 1.28 -0.33 3.32
CA VAL A 20 0.59 0.94 3.49
C VAL A 20 0.97 1.58 4.83
N GLU A 21 1.10 0.76 5.87
CA GLU A 21 1.41 1.21 7.22
C GLU A 21 2.28 0.17 7.92
N ARG A 22 3.27 0.62 8.70
CA ARG A 22 4.12 -0.25 9.51
C ARG A 22 4.21 0.30 10.94
N ASN A 23 3.78 -0.51 11.90
CA ASN A 23 3.94 -0.30 13.33
C ASN A 23 4.84 -1.42 13.91
N GLU A 24 5.31 -1.25 15.16
CA GLU A 24 6.15 -2.25 15.83
C GLU A 24 5.46 -3.61 15.98
N GLU A 25 4.16 -3.62 16.27
CA GLU A 25 3.41 -4.87 16.44
C GLU A 25 2.68 -5.31 15.17
N ARG A 26 2.27 -4.37 14.32
CA ARG A 26 1.37 -4.62 13.18
C ARG A 26 1.89 -3.99 11.89
N THR A 27 1.96 -4.79 10.82
CA THR A 27 2.25 -4.29 9.46
C THR A 27 1.00 -4.44 8.59
N THR A 28 0.55 -3.35 8.00
CA THR A 28 -0.60 -3.31 7.08
C THR A 28 -0.10 -3.31 5.64
N VAL A 29 -0.52 -4.31 4.88
CA VAL A 29 -0.13 -4.51 3.48
C VAL A 29 -1.40 -4.53 2.62
N GLU A 30 -1.40 -3.76 1.54
CA GLU A 30 -2.41 -3.85 0.50
C GLU A 30 -1.93 -4.78 -0.61
N PHE A 31 -2.50 -5.97 -0.68
CA PHE A 31 -2.26 -6.92 -1.77
C PHE A 31 -3.19 -6.66 -2.94
N ASP A 32 -2.69 -6.86 -4.15
CA ASP A 32 -3.50 -6.66 -5.35
C ASP A 32 -4.62 -7.71 -5.48
N THR A 33 -4.31 -8.95 -5.11
CA THR A 33 -5.23 -10.10 -5.21
C THR A 33 -6.24 -10.19 -4.06
N ALA A 34 -5.89 -9.60 -2.92
CA ALA A 34 -6.50 -9.91 -1.63
C ALA A 34 -6.94 -8.67 -0.83
N GLY A 35 -6.60 -7.48 -1.31
CA GLY A 35 -6.86 -6.23 -0.62
C GLY A 35 -5.99 -6.04 0.62
N VAL A 36 -6.49 -5.21 1.54
CA VAL A 36 -5.78 -4.79 2.75
C VAL A 36 -5.77 -5.89 3.80
N ARG A 37 -4.58 -6.29 4.25
CA ARG A 37 -4.35 -7.28 5.31
C ARG A 37 -3.39 -6.76 6.35
N LYS A 38 -3.65 -7.11 7.61
CA LYS A 38 -2.79 -6.79 8.76
C LYS A 38 -2.07 -8.03 9.23
N PHE A 39 -0.77 -7.90 9.42
CA PHE A 39 0.13 -8.96 9.90
C PHE A 39 0.75 -8.53 11.22
N VAL A 40 1.13 -9.52 12.02
CA VAL A 40 1.97 -9.28 13.19
C VAL A 40 3.40 -9.09 12.71
N THR A 41 4.00 -7.92 12.92
CA THR A 41 5.32 -7.56 12.38
C THR A 41 6.40 -8.59 12.75
N SER A 42 6.34 -9.14 13.97
CA SER A 42 7.29 -10.16 14.45
C SER A 42 7.14 -11.53 13.77
N LEU A 43 5.97 -11.85 13.23
CA LEU A 43 5.68 -13.12 12.53
C LEU A 43 5.62 -12.95 11.01
N ALA A 44 5.67 -11.71 10.52
CA ALA A 44 5.46 -11.41 9.12
C ALA A 44 6.77 -11.54 8.35
N SER A 45 6.85 -12.56 7.49
CA SER A 45 7.95 -12.73 6.54
C SER A 45 7.50 -12.25 5.17
N PHE A 46 8.15 -11.20 4.69
CA PHE A 46 7.89 -10.61 3.38
C PHE A 46 9.18 -10.60 2.58
N GLU A 47 9.09 -10.97 1.30
CA GLU A 47 10.20 -10.85 0.37
C GLU A 47 10.14 -9.47 -0.30
N ILE A 48 11.27 -8.76 -0.38
CA ILE A 48 11.31 -7.52 -1.18
C ILE A 48 11.26 -7.95 -2.64
N ALA A 49 10.17 -7.63 -3.32
CA ALA A 49 10.09 -7.84 -4.75
C ALA A 49 10.94 -6.77 -5.44
N GLU A 50 12.16 -7.12 -5.85
CA GLU A 50 12.97 -6.31 -6.79
C GLU A 50 12.37 -6.42 -8.18
N GLY A 51 11.28 -5.69 -8.37
CA GLY A 51 10.55 -5.57 -9.62
C GLY A 51 9.61 -4.41 -9.43
N GLU A 52 9.74 -3.40 -10.29
CA GLU A 52 9.06 -2.12 -10.25
C GLU A 52 7.65 -2.29 -9.67
N ALA A 53 7.45 -1.82 -8.43
CA ALA A 53 6.12 -1.62 -7.89
C ALA A 53 5.38 -0.90 -9.01
N PRO A 54 4.29 -1.44 -9.58
CA PRO A 54 3.58 -0.76 -10.64
C PRO A 54 3.39 0.64 -10.09
N ILE A 55 3.93 1.64 -10.80
CA ILE A 55 3.80 3.04 -10.42
C ILE A 55 2.29 3.27 -10.52
N LYS A 56 1.56 2.89 -9.47
CA LYS A 56 0.17 3.23 -9.24
C LYS A 56 0.32 4.70 -8.94
N LYS A 57 0.39 5.46 -10.04
CA LYS A 57 0.31 6.91 -10.12
C LYS A 57 -0.55 7.28 -8.96
N LYS A 58 0.03 7.92 -7.95
CA LYS A 58 -0.70 8.44 -6.79
C LYS A 58 -2.01 8.93 -7.38
N ARG A 59 -3.11 8.21 -7.17
CA ARG A 59 -4.42 8.75 -7.51
C ARG A 59 -4.52 9.83 -6.47
N SER A 60 -4.02 10.99 -6.86
CA SER A 60 -4.37 12.28 -6.34
C SER A 60 -5.81 12.11 -5.95
N SER A 61 -6.06 12.19 -4.65
CA SER A 61 -7.39 12.38 -4.12
C SER A 61 -7.90 13.65 -4.80
N LYS A 62 -8.46 13.47 -6.00
CA LYS A 62 -9.31 14.41 -6.69
C LYS A 62 -10.65 14.26 -5.98
N ARG A 63 -10.67 14.63 -4.70
CA ARG A 63 -11.92 14.99 -4.05
C ARG A 63 -12.27 16.34 -4.65
N ARG A 64 -13.01 16.24 -5.76
CA ARG A 64 -13.85 17.24 -6.41
C ARG A 64 -13.48 18.69 -6.12
N VAL A 65 -12.92 19.33 -7.14
CA VAL A 65 -13.19 20.73 -7.44
C VAL A 65 -14.72 20.88 -7.43
N LYS A 66 -15.28 21.55 -6.43
CA LYS A 66 -16.59 22.18 -6.57
C LYS A 66 -16.27 23.59 -7.08
N ALA A 67 -16.40 23.76 -8.39
CA ALA A 67 -16.25 25.04 -9.07
C ALA A 67 -17.24 26.07 -8.47
N PRO A 68 -16.93 27.38 -8.52
CA PRO A 68 -17.78 28.43 -7.97
C PRO A 68 -19.09 28.50 -8.76
N ALA A 69 -20.21 28.69 -8.05
CA ALA A 69 -21.49 29.01 -8.68
C ALA A 69 -21.45 30.44 -9.21
N ALA A 70 -22.06 30.60 -10.38
CA ALA A 70 -22.04 31.74 -11.28
C ALA A 70 -22.50 33.08 -10.68
N GLN A 71 -21.95 34.16 -11.24
CA GLN A 71 -22.58 35.48 -11.30
C GLN A 71 -23.84 35.42 -12.18
N VAL A 72 -24.92 36.05 -11.74
CA VAL A 72 -25.92 36.79 -12.52
C VAL A 72 -26.52 37.88 -11.63
#